data_AF-A0A8J4QB08-F1
#
_entry.id   AF-A0A8J4QB08-F1
#
_cell.length_a   1.000
_cell.length_b   1.000
_cell.length_c   1.000
_cell.angle_alpha   90.00
_cell.angle_beta   90.00
_cell.angle_gamma   90.00
#
_symmetry.space_group_name_H-M   'P 1'
#
loop_
_entity.id
_entity.type
_entity.pdbx_description
1 polymer ?
#
loop_
_entity_poly.entity_id
_entity_poly.type
_entity_poly.pdbx_seq_one_letter_code
_entity_poly.pdbx_strand_id
1 'polypeptide(L)'
;MLPNLHCQENKQVGIPTMAFLVSNALMLSTPLKALAETCEADNSVFNMNMPLLLAVALIGPTVGGLLARQRRVELERMNEQLRQINTALRRQAKIESYAPTLSYAPVGGRIPETEVLVDPKKQELISQLKSGKNFLRNQELEKAFLEFKTALELAQNLKDPIEEKKAARVLGLLTAIKRCFAL
;
A
#
# COMPACT_ATOMS: atom_id res chain seq x y z
N MET A 1 45.98 -19.60 -37.47
CA MET A 1 45.72 -18.65 -38.57
C MET A 1 44.23 -18.69 -38.90
N LEU A 2 43.46 -17.74 -38.37
CA LEU A 2 42.12 -17.42 -38.85
C LEU A 2 41.99 -15.89 -38.78
N PRO A 3 41.61 -15.23 -39.89
CA PRO A 3 41.48 -13.78 -39.93
C PRO A 3 40.13 -13.31 -39.39
N ASN A 4 40.18 -12.08 -38.90
CA ASN A 4 39.09 -11.18 -38.53
C ASN A 4 38.08 -11.00 -39.67
N LEU A 5 36.78 -10.88 -39.34
CA LEU A 5 35.91 -9.93 -40.03
C LEU A 5 34.92 -9.30 -39.03
N HIS A 6 34.82 -8.00 -39.15
CA HIS A 6 34.23 -7.03 -38.24
C HIS A 6 32.76 -6.73 -38.62
N CYS A 7 32.07 -6.04 -37.70
CA CYS A 7 30.87 -5.20 -37.88
C CYS A 7 29.46 -5.83 -37.96
N GLN A 8 28.74 -5.69 -36.84
CA GLN A 8 27.58 -4.79 -36.67
C GLN A 8 26.29 -5.09 -37.45
N GLU A 9 25.20 -5.38 -36.73
CA GLU A 9 23.98 -4.55 -36.75
C GLU A 9 23.06 -4.88 -35.56
N ASN A 10 23.01 -3.96 -34.59
CA ASN A 10 22.01 -3.94 -33.53
C ASN A 10 20.70 -3.41 -34.13
N LYS A 11 19.79 -4.30 -34.52
CA LYS A 11 18.45 -3.91 -34.94
C LYS A 11 17.65 -3.53 -33.70
N GLN A 12 17.75 -2.25 -33.35
CA GLN A 12 16.81 -1.56 -32.49
C GLN A 12 15.42 -1.70 -33.12
N VAL A 13 14.65 -2.68 -32.65
CA VAL A 13 13.24 -2.83 -32.99
C VAL A 13 12.52 -1.66 -32.31
N GLY A 14 12.52 -0.52 -33.00
CA GLY A 14 11.66 0.61 -32.70
C GLY A 14 10.22 0.15 -32.93
N ILE A 15 9.58 -0.39 -31.88
CA ILE A 15 8.14 -0.62 -31.91
C ILE A 15 7.52 0.75 -32.14
N PRO A 16 6.90 1.00 -33.30
CA PRO A 16 6.39 2.33 -33.58
C PRO A 16 5.28 2.58 -32.56
N THR A 17 5.30 3.73 -31.91
CA THR A 17 4.24 4.19 -30.99
C THR A 17 2.85 4.06 -31.63
N MET A 18 2.80 4.13 -32.96
CA MET A 18 1.63 3.86 -33.79
C MET A 18 1.13 2.42 -33.72
N ALA A 19 1.99 1.40 -33.59
CA ALA A 19 1.55 0.01 -33.39
C ALA A 19 0.89 -0.21 -32.02
N PHE A 20 1.33 0.50 -30.97
CA PHE A 20 0.65 0.50 -29.68
C PHE A 20 -0.70 1.22 -29.74
N LEU A 21 -0.77 2.36 -30.43
CA LEU A 21 -2.02 3.10 -30.62
C LEU A 21 -3.01 2.32 -31.49
N VAL A 22 -2.54 1.71 -32.58
CA VAL A 22 -3.34 0.86 -33.46
C VAL A 22 -3.75 -0.42 -32.73
N SER A 23 -2.89 -1.04 -31.92
CA SER A 23 -3.25 -2.23 -31.12
C SER A 23 -4.31 -1.90 -30.06
N ASN A 24 -4.16 -0.77 -29.35
CA ASN A 24 -5.16 -0.31 -28.37
C ASN A 24 -6.47 0.11 -29.05
N ALA A 25 -6.41 0.76 -30.22
CA ALA A 25 -7.59 1.11 -31.01
C ALA A 25 -8.26 -0.13 -31.63
N LEU A 26 -7.47 -1.13 -32.05
CA LEU A 26 -7.95 -2.38 -32.61
C LEU A 26 -8.64 -3.21 -31.52
N MET A 27 -8.11 -3.24 -30.29
CA MET A 27 -8.77 -3.79 -29.09
C MET A 27 -10.10 -3.10 -28.75
N LEU A 28 -10.23 -1.80 -29.06
CA LEU A 28 -11.48 -1.06 -28.93
C LEU A 28 -12.49 -1.40 -30.06
N SER A 29 -11.98 -1.77 -31.23
CA SER A 29 -12.78 -2.08 -32.43
C SER A 29 -13.16 -3.56 -32.57
N THR A 30 -12.43 -4.46 -31.91
CA THR A 30 -12.89 -5.85 -31.75
C THR A 30 -14.08 -5.81 -30.82
N PRO A 31 -15.29 -6.18 -31.29
CA PRO A 31 -16.44 -6.20 -30.42
C PRO A 31 -16.14 -7.17 -29.27
N LEU A 32 -16.61 -6.82 -28.07
CA LEU A 32 -16.63 -7.58 -26.82
C LEU A 32 -17.41 -8.91 -26.95
N LYS A 33 -17.23 -9.64 -28.06
CA LYS A 33 -17.85 -10.92 -28.38
C LYS A 33 -17.42 -12.03 -27.41
N ALA A 34 -16.38 -11.80 -26.61
CA ALA A 34 -15.91 -12.71 -25.57
C ALA A 34 -16.48 -12.42 -24.16
N LEU A 35 -17.33 -11.38 -23.98
CA LEU A 35 -17.92 -11.04 -22.67
C LEU A 35 -19.44 -11.12 -22.62
N ALA A 36 -20.11 -11.50 -23.72
CA ALA A 36 -21.56 -11.57 -23.79
C ALA A 36 -22.11 -13.00 -23.84
N GLU A 37 -21.33 -14.00 -23.41
CA GLU A 37 -21.87 -15.33 -23.11
C GLU A 37 -22.47 -15.34 -21.68
N THR A 38 -23.29 -14.34 -21.37
CA THR A 38 -24.19 -14.37 -20.22
C THR A 38 -25.55 -13.88 -20.64
N CYS A 39 -26.52 -14.79 -20.52
CA CYS A 39 -27.96 -14.59 -20.54
C CYS A 39 -28.58 -14.22 -21.89
N GLU A 40 -29.35 -15.16 -22.43
CA GLU A 40 -30.56 -14.85 -23.19
C GLU A 40 -31.43 -13.92 -22.34
N ALA A 41 -31.37 -12.62 -22.60
CA ALA A 41 -32.27 -11.64 -22.05
C ALA A 41 -33.07 -11.05 -23.21
N ASP A 42 -34.26 -11.60 -23.43
CA ASP A 42 -35.29 -11.03 -24.29
C ASP A 42 -35.72 -9.67 -23.75
N ASN A 43 -35.02 -8.57 -24.08
CA ASN A 43 -35.49 -7.21 -23.79
C ASN A 43 -34.92 -6.17 -24.77
N SER A 44 -35.79 -5.66 -25.64
CA SER A 44 -35.55 -4.63 -26.66
C SER A 44 -34.99 -3.30 -26.13
N VAL A 45 -35.08 -3.04 -24.82
CA VAL A 45 -34.65 -1.80 -24.15
C VAL A 45 -33.12 -1.67 -24.08
N PHE A 46 -32.39 -2.79 -23.96
CA PHE A 46 -30.92 -2.77 -23.86
C PHE A 46 -30.23 -2.57 -25.22
N ASN A 47 -30.91 -2.83 -26.34
CA ASN A 47 -30.34 -2.72 -27.68
C ASN A 47 -30.33 -1.27 -28.21
N MET A 48 -31.33 -0.44 -27.88
CA MET A 48 -31.32 1.01 -28.18
C MET A 48 -30.52 1.85 -27.16
N ASN A 49 -30.29 1.35 -25.94
CA ASN A 49 -29.51 2.04 -24.89
C ASN A 49 -28.04 1.59 -24.79
N MET A 50 -27.57 0.72 -25.68
CA MET A 50 -26.18 0.20 -25.68
C MET A 50 -25.09 1.29 -25.68
N PRO A 51 -25.17 2.40 -26.45
CA PRO A 51 -24.16 3.47 -26.38
C PRO A 51 -24.25 4.31 -25.10
N LEU A 52 -25.45 4.44 -24.51
CA LEU A 52 -25.66 5.19 -23.27
C LEU A 52 -25.06 4.45 -22.07
N LEU A 53 -25.25 3.13 -22.01
CA LEU A 53 -24.66 2.29 -20.97
C LEU A 53 -23.13 2.27 -21.05
N LEU A 54 -22.57 2.28 -22.27
CA LEU A 54 -21.13 2.42 -22.48
C LEU A 54 -20.63 3.78 -21.97
N ALA A 55 -21.34 4.88 -22.27
CA ALA A 55 -20.98 6.21 -21.77
C ALA A 55 -20.97 6.26 -20.23
N VAL A 56 -21.99 5.71 -19.58
CA VAL A 56 -22.07 5.64 -18.12
C VAL A 56 -20.96 4.75 -17.53
N ALA A 57 -20.67 3.61 -18.17
CA ALA A 57 -19.60 2.71 -17.74
C ALA A 57 -18.20 3.34 -17.87
N LEU A 58 -17.97 4.24 -18.84
CA LEU A 58 -16.70 4.94 -19.02
C LEU A 58 -16.46 6.07 -18.01
N ILE A 59 -17.52 6.62 -17.40
CA ILE A 59 -17.38 7.70 -16.40
C ILE A 59 -16.55 7.22 -15.21
N GLY A 60 -16.88 6.06 -14.63
CA GLY A 60 -16.22 5.52 -13.43
C GLY A 60 -14.70 5.35 -13.58
N PRO A 61 -14.21 4.62 -14.60
CA PRO A 61 -12.79 4.46 -14.85
C PRO A 61 -12.09 5.77 -15.24
N THR A 62 -12.78 6.68 -15.92
CA THR A 62 -12.20 7.97 -16.34
C THR A 62 -11.99 8.89 -15.13
N VAL A 63 -13.02 9.09 -14.30
CA VAL A 63 -12.92 9.94 -13.10
C VAL A 63 -12.07 9.27 -12.00
N GLY A 64 -12.21 7.96 -11.81
CA GLY A 64 -11.42 7.18 -10.86
C GLY A 64 -9.95 7.08 -11.27
N GLY A 65 -9.68 6.94 -12.57
CA GLY A 65 -8.33 6.90 -13.13
C GLY A 65 -7.60 8.24 -13.02
N LEU A 66 -8.27 9.36 -13.33
CA LEU A 66 -7.68 10.70 -13.17
C LEU A 66 -7.41 11.02 -11.69
N LEU A 67 -8.39 10.80 -10.81
CA LEU A 67 -8.25 11.10 -9.38
C LEU A 67 -7.18 10.22 -8.72
N ALA A 68 -7.07 8.95 -9.12
CA ALA A 68 -6.02 8.06 -8.62
C ALA A 68 -4.62 8.56 -8.99
N ARG A 69 -4.43 9.16 -10.18
CA ARG A 69 -3.15 9.74 -10.59
C ARG A 69 -2.82 11.01 -9.80
N GLN A 70 -3.80 11.89 -9.58
CA GLN A 70 -3.60 13.09 -8.77
C GLN A 70 -3.17 12.75 -7.33
N ARG A 71 -3.88 11.82 -6.68
CA ARG A 71 -3.55 11.37 -5.33
C ARG A 71 -2.19 10.68 -5.24
N ARG A 72 -1.77 9.95 -6.28
CA ARG A 72 -0.43 9.35 -6.32
C ARG A 72 0.69 10.38 -6.30
N VAL A 73 0.56 11.47 -7.07
CA VAL A 73 1.58 12.52 -7.13
C VAL A 73 1.73 13.26 -5.79
N GLU A 74 0.62 13.52 -5.11
CA GLU A 74 0.64 14.12 -3.76
C GLU A 74 1.26 13.17 -2.73
N LEU A 75 0.90 11.89 -2.77
CA LEU A 75 1.49 10.88 -1.90
C LEU A 75 2.98 10.67 -2.14
N GLU A 76 3.43 10.70 -3.39
CA GLU A 76 4.85 10.58 -3.74
C GLU A 76 5.66 11.76 -3.17
N ARG A 77 5.13 12.98 -3.25
CA ARG A 77 5.77 14.17 -2.65
C ARG A 77 5.89 14.05 -1.14
N MET A 78 4.82 13.64 -0.45
CA MET A 78 4.83 13.44 1.00
C MET A 78 5.76 12.30 1.42
N ASN A 79 5.80 11.21 0.66
CA ASN A 79 6.67 10.07 0.94
C ASN A 79 8.15 10.43 0.75
N GLU A 80 8.47 11.23 -0.27
CA GLU A 80 9.84 11.71 -0.47
C GLU A 80 10.28 12.64 0.66
N GLN A 81 9.41 13.53 1.15
CA GLN A 81 9.70 14.34 2.34
C GLN A 81 9.96 13.47 3.57
N LEU A 82 9.13 12.44 3.81
CA LEU A 82 9.36 11.50 4.91
C LEU A 82 10.66 10.72 4.76
N ARG A 83 11.04 10.34 3.53
CA ARG A 83 12.32 9.67 3.25
C ARG A 83 13.50 10.58 3.55
N GLN A 84 13.40 11.86 3.18
CA GLN A 84 14.42 12.88 3.50
C GLN A 84 14.54 13.09 5.01
N ILE A 85 13.42 13.19 5.74
CA ILE A 85 13.42 13.32 7.20
C ILE A 85 14.02 12.06 7.86
N ASN A 86 13.62 10.86 7.43
CA ASN A 86 14.12 9.61 8.01
C ASN A 86 15.64 9.43 7.78
N THR A 87 16.13 9.82 6.60
CA THR A 87 17.57 9.79 6.30
C THR A 87 18.35 10.87 7.07
N ALA A 88 17.78 12.06 7.26
CA ALA A 88 18.38 13.12 8.08
C ALA A 88 18.46 12.69 9.56
N LEU A 89 17.39 12.13 10.12
CA LEU A 89 17.35 11.60 11.49
C LEU A 89 18.33 10.44 11.69
N ARG A 90 18.44 9.51 10.72
CA ARG A 90 19.45 8.44 10.78
C ARG A 90 20.89 8.94 10.71
N ARG A 91 21.14 10.03 9.96
CA ARG A 91 22.45 10.69 9.94
C ARG A 91 22.74 11.40 11.27
N GLN A 92 21.73 12.06 11.85
CA GLN A 92 21.81 12.67 13.17
C GLN A 92 22.18 11.65 14.25
N ALA A 93 21.48 10.50 14.30
CA ALA A 93 21.76 9.42 15.25
C ALA A 93 23.15 8.77 15.07
N LYS A 94 23.68 8.76 13.84
CA LYS A 94 25.05 8.25 13.56
C LYS A 94 26.15 9.25 13.90
N ILE A 95 25.83 10.55 13.96
CA ILE A 95 26.77 11.60 14.36
C ILE A 95 26.81 11.73 15.89
N GLU A 96 25.66 11.61 16.55
CA GLU A 96 25.55 11.61 18.02
C GLU A 96 26.26 10.41 18.67
N SER A 97 26.46 9.31 17.95
CA SER A 97 27.23 8.15 18.43
C SER A 97 28.75 8.28 18.27
N TYR A 98 29.26 9.26 17.51
CA TYR A 98 30.70 9.41 17.25
C TYR A 98 31.33 10.62 17.98
N ALA A 99 30.56 11.62 18.40
CA ALA A 99 31.06 12.74 19.21
C ALA A 99 29.92 13.47 19.96
N PRO A 100 29.63 13.11 21.23
CA PRO A 100 28.48 13.65 21.99
C PRO A 100 28.56 15.14 22.37
N THR A 101 29.66 15.87 22.10
CA THR A 101 29.91 17.21 22.69
C THR A 101 30.25 18.33 21.70
N LEU A 102 30.35 18.08 20.39
CA LEU A 102 30.61 19.15 19.41
C LEU A 102 29.34 19.53 18.63
N SER A 103 28.55 20.43 19.21
CA SER A 103 27.35 21.01 18.60
C SER A 103 27.72 22.07 17.56
N TYR A 104 27.93 21.67 16.30
CA TYR A 104 27.84 22.60 15.17
C TYR A 104 26.41 22.56 14.64
N ALA A 105 25.63 23.58 15.00
CA ALA A 105 24.21 23.68 14.68
C ALA A 105 23.97 23.94 13.16
N PRO A 106 22.75 23.74 12.65
CA PRO A 106 21.82 24.84 12.81
C PRO A 106 20.63 24.49 13.69
N VAL A 107 20.34 25.47 14.53
CA VAL A 107 19.25 25.55 15.49
C VAL A 107 17.93 25.49 14.72
N GLY A 108 17.20 24.39 14.88
CA GLY A 108 15.91 24.16 14.22
C GLY A 108 15.16 23.02 14.88
N GLY A 109 14.77 23.25 16.14
CA GLY A 109 13.84 22.38 16.87
C GLY A 109 14.42 21.03 17.28
N ARG A 110 14.95 20.95 18.51
CA ARG A 110 14.92 19.67 19.22
C ARG A 110 13.46 19.26 19.30
N ILE A 111 13.05 18.29 18.50
CA ILE A 111 11.84 17.52 18.76
C ILE A 111 12.32 16.41 19.69
N PRO A 112 12.12 16.51 21.02
CA PRO A 112 12.27 15.33 21.86
C PRO A 112 11.34 14.25 21.27
N GLU A 113 11.82 13.02 21.18
CA GLU A 113 11.08 11.87 20.62
C GLU A 113 9.76 11.56 21.36
N THR A 114 9.40 12.37 22.36
CA THR A 114 8.16 12.40 23.14
C THR A 114 7.09 13.32 22.55
N GLU A 115 7.42 14.21 21.59
CA GLU A 115 6.49 15.25 21.10
C GLU A 115 6.23 15.22 19.58
N VAL A 116 6.33 14.05 18.94
CA VAL A 116 5.39 13.82 17.83
C VAL A 116 4.06 13.60 18.53
N LEU A 117 3.07 14.47 18.32
CA LEU A 117 1.72 14.39 18.88
C LEU A 117 1.03 13.09 18.42
N VAL A 118 1.47 11.97 18.97
CA VAL A 118 0.82 10.68 18.92
C VAL A 118 -0.20 10.78 20.03
N ASP A 119 -1.48 10.72 19.68
CA ASP A 119 -2.55 10.63 20.66
C ASP A 119 -2.15 9.61 21.74
N PRO A 120 -2.21 9.94 23.04
CA PRO A 120 -1.73 9.07 24.11
C PRO A 120 -2.33 7.66 24.00
N LYS A 121 -3.58 7.58 23.55
CA LYS A 121 -4.32 6.35 23.26
C LYS A 121 -3.72 5.54 22.09
N LYS A 122 -3.23 6.21 21.04
CA LYS A 122 -2.57 5.55 19.90
C LYS A 122 -1.22 4.98 20.30
N GLN A 123 -0.49 5.67 21.18
CA GLN A 123 0.75 5.17 21.74
C GLN A 123 0.51 3.94 22.63
N GLU A 124 -0.54 3.97 23.44
CA GLU A 124 -0.97 2.82 24.25
C GLU A 124 -1.32 1.61 23.37
N LEU A 125 -2.11 1.79 22.31
CA LEU A 125 -2.42 0.74 21.35
C LEU A 125 -1.16 0.13 20.71
N ILE A 126 -0.21 0.95 20.27
CA ILE A 126 1.05 0.47 19.68
C ILE A 126 1.85 -0.32 20.71
N SER A 127 1.86 0.11 21.97
CA SER A 127 2.56 -0.57 23.06
C SER A 127 1.96 -1.96 23.33
N GLN A 128 0.64 -2.10 23.36
CA GLN A 128 -0.05 -3.38 23.56
C GLN A 128 0.18 -4.34 22.38
N LEU A 129 0.14 -3.84 21.14
CA LEU A 129 0.47 -4.66 19.97
C LEU A 129 1.93 -5.16 20.00
N LYS A 130 2.86 -4.34 20.51
CA LYS A 130 4.27 -4.73 20.68
C LYS A 130 4.45 -5.74 21.80
N SER A 131 3.75 -5.54 22.93
CA SER A 131 3.70 -6.46 24.08
C SER A 131 3.16 -7.82 23.66
N GLY A 132 1.98 -7.85 23.02
CA GLY A 132 1.36 -9.05 22.46
C GLY A 132 2.28 -9.81 21.51
N LYS A 133 3.02 -9.12 20.63
CA LYS A 133 4.01 -9.75 19.75
C LYS A 133 5.17 -10.39 20.52
N ASN A 134 5.63 -9.77 21.61
CA ASN A 134 6.66 -10.36 22.46
C ASN A 134 6.14 -11.61 23.19
N PHE A 135 4.89 -11.62 23.65
CA PHE A 135 4.30 -12.83 24.24
C PHE A 135 4.16 -13.98 23.25
N LEU A 136 3.85 -13.69 21.98
CA LEU A 136 3.89 -14.71 20.92
C LEU A 136 5.28 -15.30 20.71
N ARG A 137 6.35 -14.50 20.86
CA ARG A 137 7.73 -14.98 20.78
C ARG A 137 8.11 -15.85 21.98
N ASN A 138 7.57 -15.54 23.16
CA ASN A 138 7.80 -16.29 24.39
C ASN A 138 6.86 -17.50 24.55
N GLN A 139 6.00 -17.79 23.56
CA GLN A 139 4.99 -18.86 23.58
C GLN A 139 3.92 -18.70 24.69
N GLU A 140 3.77 -17.49 25.24
CA GLU A 140 2.77 -17.17 26.27
C GLU A 140 1.43 -16.81 25.61
N LEU A 141 0.76 -17.80 25.02
CA LEU A 141 -0.44 -17.61 24.20
C LEU A 141 -1.61 -16.97 24.96
N GLU A 142 -1.77 -17.29 26.24
CA GLU A 142 -2.84 -16.71 27.09
C GLU A 142 -2.68 -15.21 27.29
N LYS A 143 -1.46 -14.76 27.62
CA LYS A 143 -1.16 -13.35 27.83
C LYS A 143 -1.19 -12.58 26.51
N ALA A 144 -0.68 -13.18 25.44
CA ALA A 144 -0.78 -12.61 24.10
C ALA A 144 -2.26 -12.38 23.70
N PHE A 145 -3.12 -13.36 23.95
CA PHE A 145 -4.55 -13.25 23.63
C PHE A 145 -5.22 -12.09 24.38
N LEU A 146 -4.92 -11.92 25.67
CA LEU A 146 -5.47 -10.84 26.48
C LEU A 146 -5.01 -9.46 25.98
N GLU A 147 -3.72 -9.31 25.69
CA GLU A 147 -3.12 -8.08 25.15
C GLU A 147 -3.65 -7.70 23.76
N PHE A 148 -3.88 -8.69 22.89
CA PHE A 148 -4.50 -8.41 21.58
C PHE A 148 -5.99 -8.07 21.70
N LYS A 149 -6.69 -8.60 22.70
CA LYS A 149 -8.09 -8.25 22.98
C LYS A 149 -8.22 -6.80 23.46
N THR A 150 -7.36 -6.38 24.38
CA THR A 150 -7.30 -4.97 24.83
C THR A 150 -6.88 -4.05 23.70
N ALA A 151 -5.92 -4.47 22.85
CA ALA A 151 -5.50 -3.68 21.70
C ALA A 151 -6.63 -3.52 20.66
N LEU A 152 -7.48 -4.53 20.47
CA LEU A 152 -8.64 -4.45 19.58
C LEU A 152 -9.66 -3.44 20.10
N GLU A 153 -9.96 -3.45 21.39
CA GLU A 153 -10.89 -2.50 22.02
C GLU A 153 -10.38 -1.06 21.91
N LEU A 154 -9.08 -0.84 22.14
CA LEU A 154 -8.44 0.45 21.92
C LEU A 154 -8.52 0.89 20.45
N ALA A 155 -8.36 -0.03 19.49
CA ALA A 155 -8.44 0.26 18.07
C ALA A 155 -9.85 0.71 17.65
N GLN A 156 -10.88 0.05 18.19
CA GLN A 156 -12.29 0.39 17.97
C GLN A 156 -12.63 1.77 18.56
N ASN A 157 -12.13 2.06 19.76
CA ASN A 157 -12.30 3.36 20.40
C ASN A 157 -11.63 4.50 19.61
N LEU A 158 -10.48 4.22 19.00
CA LEU A 158 -9.75 5.17 18.15
C LEU A 158 -10.32 5.30 16.73
N LYS A 159 -11.26 4.43 16.34
CA LYS A 159 -11.79 4.33 14.96
C LYS A 159 -10.68 4.20 13.92
N ASP A 160 -9.60 3.48 14.25
CA ASP A 160 -8.46 3.22 13.38
C ASP A 160 -8.66 1.88 12.64
N PRO A 161 -9.20 1.86 11.41
CA PRO A 161 -9.61 0.62 10.74
C PRO A 161 -8.43 -0.28 10.35
N ILE A 162 -7.22 0.27 10.30
CA ILE A 162 -6.00 -0.47 9.93
C ILE A 162 -5.55 -1.34 11.10
N GLU A 163 -5.40 -0.74 12.29
CA GLU A 163 -4.93 -1.47 13.47
C GLU A 163 -6.02 -2.40 14.02
N GLU A 164 -7.30 -2.05 13.89
CA GLU A 164 -8.41 -2.95 14.22
C GLU A 164 -8.34 -4.25 13.40
N LYS A 165 -8.22 -4.16 12.07
CA LYS A 165 -8.11 -5.33 11.19
C LYS A 165 -6.88 -6.18 11.51
N LYS A 166 -5.79 -5.55 11.94
CA LYS A 166 -4.55 -6.22 12.31
C LYS A 166 -4.72 -6.98 13.62
N ALA A 167 -5.25 -6.34 14.67
CA ALA A 167 -5.53 -6.99 15.95
C ALA A 167 -6.55 -8.14 15.79
N ALA A 168 -7.63 -7.91 15.04
CA ALA A 168 -8.65 -8.92 14.76
C ALA A 168 -8.08 -10.13 14.01
N ARG A 169 -7.16 -9.92 13.06
CA ARG A 169 -6.48 -11.02 12.35
C ARG A 169 -5.65 -11.87 13.30
N VAL A 170 -4.85 -11.24 14.16
CA VAL A 170 -3.99 -11.95 15.11
C VAL A 170 -4.83 -12.70 16.14
N LEU A 171 -5.92 -12.09 16.62
CA LEU A 171 -6.89 -12.76 17.50
C LEU A 171 -7.57 -13.96 16.81
N GLY A 172 -7.93 -13.83 15.53
CA GLY A 172 -8.48 -14.93 14.73
C GLY A 172 -7.51 -16.12 14.64
N LEU A 173 -6.22 -15.84 14.44
CA LEU A 173 -5.18 -16.88 14.45
C LEU A 173 -5.03 -17.51 15.84
N LEU A 174 -5.03 -16.71 16.91
CA LEU A 174 -4.89 -17.22 18.28
C LEU A 174 -6.08 -18.07 18.72
N THR A 175 -7.29 -17.67 18.38
CA THR A 175 -8.50 -18.46 18.63
C THR A 175 -8.49 -19.78 17.86
N ALA A 176 -8.04 -19.77 16.60
CA ALA A 176 -7.85 -21.00 15.84
C ALA A 176 -6.79 -21.91 16.46
N ILE A 177 -5.65 -21.35 16.89
CA ILE A 177 -4.59 -22.10 17.57
C ILE A 177 -5.11 -22.72 18.87
N LYS A 178 -5.79 -21.95 19.74
CA LYS A 178 -6.39 -22.50 20.97
C LYS A 178 -7.36 -23.64 20.68
N ARG A 179 -8.22 -23.51 19.66
CA ARG A 179 -9.15 -24.57 19.25
C ARG A 179 -8.44 -25.82 18.72
N CYS A 180 -7.36 -25.66 17.96
CA CYS A 180 -6.60 -26.80 17.41
C CYS A 180 -5.75 -27.51 18.47
N PHE A 181 -5.27 -26.78 19.49
CA PHE A 181 -4.40 -27.35 20.53
C PHE A 181 -5.14 -27.76 21.81
N ALA A 182 -6.45 -27.49 21.92
CA ALA A 182 -7.26 -27.81 23.10
C ALA A 182 -6.54 -27.48 24.43
N LEU A 183 -6.06 -26.24 24.52
CA LEU A 183 -5.67 -25.57 25.77
C LEU A 183 -6.89 -24.86 26.37
#